data_AF-A0A6G0ZQK7-F1
#
_entry.id   AF-A0A6G0ZQK7-F1
#
_cell.length_a   1.000
_cell.length_b   1.000
_cell.length_c   1.000
_cell.angle_alpha   90.00
_cell.angle_beta   90.00
_cell.angle_gamma   90.00
#
_symmetry.space_group_name_H-M   'P 1'
#
loop_
_entity.id
_entity.type
_entity.pdbx_description
1 polymer ?
#
loop_
_entity_poly.entity_id
_entity_poly.type
_entity_poly.pdbx_seq_one_letter_code
_entity_poly.pdbx_strand_id
1 'polypeptide(L)'
;MLIEFNTTIPHNSTISARCQEPIGTYKLSGPSVLNCSNGVWSSPIPKCQPTTLFTNYSENSPPTILVRVPSGSAAVDQNGGLVVFPGSILHLECLHLRRHGDPEWTWTSEAETYLTGILRLIIILKLWKIDSMVISQDRAFMLILTGIG
;
A
#
# COMPACT_ATOMS: atom_id res chain seq x y z
N MET A 1 10.15 -8.09 0.42
CA MET A 1 10.28 -9.37 1.12
C MET A 1 11.75 -9.71 1.25
N LEU A 2 12.33 -9.52 2.43
CA LEU A 2 13.58 -10.21 2.77
C LEU A 2 13.16 -11.59 3.28
N ILE A 3 13.00 -12.55 2.36
CA ILE A 3 13.29 -13.91 2.77
C ILE A 3 14.82 -13.92 2.77
N GLU A 4 15.44 -13.97 3.94
CA GLU A 4 16.86 -14.30 4.00
C GLU A 4 17.05 -15.57 3.18
N PHE A 5 17.94 -15.53 2.18
CA PHE A 5 18.12 -16.60 1.18
C PHE A 5 18.62 -17.93 1.78
N ASN A 6 18.54 -18.12 3.09
CA ASN A 6 19.06 -19.27 3.83
C ASN A 6 18.15 -19.77 4.97
N THR A 7 16.85 -19.45 4.94
CA THR A 7 15.89 -19.94 5.94
C THR A 7 15.16 -21.19 5.45
N THR A 8 15.27 -22.30 6.18
CA THR A 8 14.47 -23.50 5.94
C THR A 8 13.06 -23.30 6.45
N ILE A 9 12.07 -23.43 5.56
CA ILE A 9 10.65 -23.30 5.92
C ILE A 9 10.03 -24.70 6.07
N PRO A 10 9.44 -25.04 7.23
CA PRO A 10 8.87 -26.37 7.45
C PRO A 10 7.62 -26.62 6.58
N HIS A 11 7.31 -27.89 6.34
CA HIS A 11 6.07 -28.28 5.68
C HIS A 11 4.83 -27.78 6.45
N ASN A 12 3.77 -27.46 5.73
CA ASN A 12 2.51 -26.88 6.22
C ASN A 12 2.68 -25.50 6.86
N SER A 13 3.80 -24.83 6.59
CA SER A 13 3.96 -23.42 6.94
C SER A 13 3.19 -22.54 5.96
N THR A 14 2.57 -21.51 6.51
CA THR A 14 2.01 -20.39 5.76
C THR A 14 2.92 -19.19 5.92
N ILE A 15 3.28 -18.54 4.81
CA ILE A 15 4.05 -17.30 4.82
C ILE A 15 3.23 -16.15 4.22
N SER A 16 3.44 -14.96 4.78
CA SER A 16 2.90 -13.72 4.23
C SER A 16 4.00 -12.93 3.52
N ALA A 17 3.74 -12.55 2.27
CA ALA A 17 4.61 -11.80 1.40
C ALA A 17 4.19 -10.34 1.35
N ARG A 18 5.16 -9.45 1.59
CA ARG A 18 5.00 -8.00 1.48
C ARG A 18 6.19 -7.36 0.79
N CYS A 19 5.94 -6.22 0.15
CA CYS A 19 7.01 -5.39 -0.36
C CYS A 19 7.76 -4.68 0.76
N GLN A 20 9.02 -4.35 0.48
CA GLN A 20 9.85 -3.60 1.41
C GLN A 20 9.27 -2.19 1.58
N GLU A 21 9.46 -1.63 2.77
CA GLU A 21 9.15 -0.23 3.02
C GLU A 21 9.98 0.70 2.12
N PRO A 22 9.46 1.89 1.77
CA PRO A 22 8.21 2.50 2.26
C PRO A 22 6.91 1.87 1.73
N ILE A 23 5.82 1.96 2.49
CA ILE A 23 4.50 1.47 2.03
C ILE A 23 4.03 2.28 0.81
N GLY A 24 3.40 1.60 -0.16
CA GLY A 24 2.84 2.25 -1.34
C GLY A 24 3.83 2.61 -2.45
N THR A 25 5.14 2.35 -2.27
CA THR A 25 6.17 2.59 -3.30
C THR A 25 6.53 1.35 -4.13
N TYR A 26 6.07 0.17 -3.72
CA TYR A 26 6.15 -1.07 -4.49
C TYR A 26 4.80 -1.77 -4.48
N LYS A 27 4.37 -2.27 -5.64
CA LYS A 27 3.17 -3.09 -5.77
C LYS A 27 3.54 -4.56 -5.69
N LEU A 28 2.87 -5.32 -4.82
CA LEU A 28 2.98 -6.76 -4.80
C LEU A 28 2.23 -7.35 -6.01
N SER A 29 2.92 -8.12 -6.82
CA SER A 29 2.40 -8.83 -7.98
C SER A 29 2.41 -10.32 -7.70
N GLY A 30 1.22 -10.88 -7.48
CA GLY A 30 1.02 -12.27 -7.04
C GLY A 30 0.33 -12.36 -5.67
N PRO A 31 0.13 -13.58 -5.15
CA PRO A 31 -0.54 -13.79 -3.87
C PRO A 31 0.31 -13.33 -2.70
N SER A 32 -0.32 -12.64 -1.74
CA SER A 32 0.32 -12.21 -0.49
C SER A 32 0.45 -13.34 0.53
N VAL A 33 -0.25 -14.47 0.35
CA VAL A 33 -0.17 -15.62 1.24
C VAL A 33 0.21 -16.86 0.45
N LEU A 34 1.22 -17.58 0.93
CA LEU A 34 1.72 -18.81 0.32
C LEU A 34 1.75 -19.93 1.35
N ASN A 35 1.35 -21.13 0.94
CA ASN A 35 1.43 -22.33 1.76
C ASN A 35 2.50 -23.26 1.20
N CYS A 36 3.35 -23.82 2.07
CA CYS A 36 4.36 -24.82 1.70
C CYS A 36 3.79 -26.23 1.90
N SER A 37 3.54 -26.94 0.80
CA SER A 37 3.12 -28.35 0.81
C SER A 37 4.22 -29.21 0.20
N ASN A 38 4.86 -30.07 1.00
CA ASN A 38 5.93 -30.99 0.58
C ASN A 38 7.06 -30.33 -0.24
N GLY A 39 7.54 -29.16 0.23
CA GLY A 39 8.60 -28.41 -0.45
C GLY A 39 8.15 -27.64 -1.69
N VAL A 40 6.85 -27.65 -2.01
CA VAL A 40 6.25 -26.92 -3.13
C VAL A 40 5.33 -25.82 -2.59
N TRP A 41 5.47 -24.63 -3.15
CA TRP A 41 4.57 -23.51 -2.84
C TRP A 41 3.22 -23.67 -3.53
N SER A 42 2.15 -23.32 -2.82
CA SER A 42 0.77 -23.32 -3.35
C SER A 42 0.58 -22.39 -4.55
N SER A 43 1.47 -21.41 -4.74
CA SER A 43 1.45 -20.47 -5.86
C SER A 43 2.86 -19.93 -6.12
N PRO A 44 3.12 -19.32 -7.29
CA PRO A 44 4.39 -18.68 -7.57
C PRO A 44 4.73 -17.60 -6.53
N ILE A 45 6.00 -17.49 -6.19
CA ILE A 45 6.49 -16.47 -5.26
C ILE A 45 6.18 -15.09 -5.85
N PRO A 46 5.50 -14.20 -5.11
CA PRO A 46 5.11 -12.89 -5.61
C PRO A 46 6.33 -11.99 -5.79
N LYS A 47 6.20 -11.02 -6.69
CA LYS A 47 7.26 -10.05 -7.01
C LYS A 47 6.83 -8.65 -6.64
N CYS A 48 7.78 -7.83 -6.20
CA CYS A 48 7.53 -6.41 -5.95
C CYS A 48 7.90 -5.60 -7.19
N GLN A 49 6.91 -4.95 -7.78
CA GLN A 49 7.08 -4.06 -8.93
C GLN A 49 7.27 -2.63 -8.44
N PRO A 50 8.30 -1.90 -8.89
CA PRO A 50 8.47 -0.49 -8.55
C PRO A 50 7.31 0.33 -9.10
N THR A 51 6.83 1.28 -8.30
CA THR A 51 5.77 2.20 -8.67
C THR A 51 6.33 3.44 -9.39
N THR A 52 5.43 4.33 -9.83
CA THR A 52 5.76 5.57 -10.54
C THR A 52 6.86 6.40 -9.89
N LEU A 53 7.01 6.42 -8.56
CA LEU A 53 8.08 7.17 -7.89
C LEU A 53 9.47 6.61 -8.20
N PHE A 54 9.61 5.28 -8.23
CA PHE A 54 10.90 4.62 -8.46
C PHE A 54 11.21 4.35 -9.93
N THR A 55 10.19 4.37 -10.79
CA THR A 55 10.37 4.19 -12.23
C THR A 55 10.50 5.51 -12.99
N ASN A 56 10.75 6.61 -12.27
CA ASN A 56 10.79 7.96 -12.83
C ASN A 56 9.53 8.28 -13.65
N TYR A 57 8.40 7.96 -13.05
CA TYR A 57 7.08 8.23 -13.59
C TYR A 57 6.84 7.53 -14.94
N SER A 58 7.24 6.27 -15.04
CA SER A 58 6.94 5.44 -16.22
C SER A 58 5.44 5.15 -16.32
N GLU A 59 4.93 5.21 -17.55
CA GLU A 59 3.51 5.04 -17.87
C GLU A 59 2.97 3.65 -17.53
N ASN A 60 3.78 2.62 -17.71
CA ASN A 60 3.37 1.25 -17.47
C ASN A 60 3.58 0.82 -16.01
N SER A 61 3.95 1.76 -15.14
CA SER A 61 4.21 1.49 -13.74
C SER A 61 2.95 1.71 -12.90
N PRO A 62 2.71 0.88 -11.87
CA PRO A 62 1.63 1.10 -10.93
C PRO A 62 1.80 2.46 -10.21
N PRO A 63 0.70 3.15 -9.86
CA PRO A 63 0.78 4.42 -9.15
C PRO A 63 1.41 4.27 -7.78
N THR A 64 2.06 5.32 -7.31
CA THR A 64 2.63 5.38 -5.96
C THR A 64 1.58 5.93 -5.01
N ILE A 65 1.47 5.32 -3.82
CA ILE A 65 0.71 5.91 -2.71
C ILE A 65 1.71 6.41 -1.68
N LEU A 66 1.72 7.72 -1.43
CA LEU A 66 2.49 8.30 -0.35
C LEU A 66 1.60 8.47 0.88
N VAL A 67 2.09 8.01 2.02
CA VAL A 67 1.43 8.17 3.31
C VAL A 67 2.05 9.36 4.02
N ARG A 68 1.24 10.35 4.37
CA ARG A 68 1.63 11.48 5.23
C ARG A 68 0.76 11.53 6.47
N VAL A 69 1.36 11.89 7.59
CA VAL A 69 0.67 12.07 8.86
C VAL A 69 0.88 13.53 9.32
N PRO A 70 0.07 14.49 8.86
CA PRO A 70 0.24 15.90 9.25
C PRO A 70 0.04 16.14 10.75
N SER A 71 -0.75 15.31 11.42
CA SER A 71 -0.99 15.37 12.87
C SER A 71 -1.16 13.97 13.43
N GLY A 72 -0.67 13.73 14.65
CA GLY A 72 -0.71 12.42 15.32
C GLY A 72 0.40 11.47 14.83
N SER A 73 0.11 10.17 14.80
CA SER A 73 1.07 9.12 14.45
C SER A 73 0.41 7.94 13.74
N ALA A 74 1.22 7.24 12.93
CA ALA A 74 0.86 5.98 12.33
C ALA A 74 2.09 5.06 12.25
N ALA A 75 1.86 3.76 12.23
CA ALA A 75 2.90 2.74 12.13
C ALA A 75 2.48 1.64 11.15
N VAL A 76 3.45 0.93 10.57
CA VAL A 76 3.18 -0.26 9.74
C VAL A 76 3.30 -1.50 10.64
N ASP A 77 2.29 -2.36 10.62
CA ASP A 77 2.32 -3.61 11.38
C ASP A 77 3.18 -4.69 10.69
N GLN A 78 3.33 -5.83 11.37
CA GLN A 78 4.08 -6.97 10.83
C GLN A 78 3.51 -7.54 9.52
N ASN A 79 2.20 -7.39 9.29
CA ASN A 79 1.50 -7.86 8.10
C ASN A 79 1.50 -6.83 6.95
N GLY A 80 2.02 -5.62 7.17
CA GLY A 80 2.04 -4.53 6.19
C GLY A 80 0.77 -3.65 6.20
N GLY A 81 -0.11 -3.81 7.17
CA GLY A 81 -1.23 -2.92 7.44
C GLY A 81 -0.77 -1.63 8.08
N LEU A 82 -1.41 -0.51 7.72
CA LEU A 82 -1.11 0.80 8.27
C LEU A 82 -2.00 1.06 9.48
N VAL A 83 -1.41 1.00 10.68
CA VAL A 83 -2.06 1.28 11.95
C VAL A 83 -2.02 2.78 12.22
N VAL A 84 -3.20 3.40 12.32
CA VAL A 84 -3.35 4.83 12.60
C VAL A 84 -3.79 5.01 14.04
N PHE A 85 -3.07 5.82 14.83
CA PHE A 85 -3.39 6.06 16.24
C PHE A 85 -4.54 7.08 16.40
N PRO A 86 -5.31 7.02 17.52
CA PRO A 86 -6.43 7.92 17.75
C PRO A 86 -6.07 9.41 17.65
N GLY A 87 -6.92 10.21 17.02
CA GLY A 87 -6.70 11.65 16.85
C GLY A 87 -5.63 12.01 15.79
N SER A 88 -5.15 11.02 15.04
CA SER A 88 -4.23 11.26 13.93
C SER A 88 -4.99 11.61 12.65
N ILE A 89 -4.38 12.46 11.84
CA ILE A 89 -4.86 12.82 10.52
C ILE A 89 -3.94 12.16 9.51
N LEU A 90 -4.51 11.33 8.64
CA LEU A 90 -3.78 10.66 7.58
C LEU A 90 -4.10 11.30 6.24
N HIS A 91 -3.06 11.60 5.46
CA HIS A 91 -3.17 11.99 4.06
C HIS A 91 -2.55 10.89 3.20
N LEU A 92 -3.37 10.27 2.35
CA LEU A 92 -2.93 9.34 1.32
C LEU A 92 -2.86 10.06 -0.02
N GLU A 93 -1.67 10.21 -0.57
CA GLU A 93 -1.42 10.90 -1.84
C GLU A 93 -1.16 9.90 -2.95
N CYS A 94 -2.06 9.79 -3.92
CA CYS A 94 -1.86 8.98 -5.12
C CYS A 94 -1.10 9.79 -6.17
N LEU A 95 0.08 9.31 -6.57
CA LEU A 95 0.85 9.83 -7.70
C LEU A 95 0.50 9.06 -8.98
N HIS A 96 -0.42 9.61 -9.77
CA HIS A 96 -0.88 9.01 -11.03
C HIS A 96 -0.73 9.96 -12.23
N LEU A 97 -0.76 9.36 -13.42
CA LEU A 97 -0.81 10.08 -14.69
C LEU A 97 -2.18 10.72 -14.90
N ARG A 98 -2.20 12.01 -15.26
CA ARG A 98 -3.44 12.75 -15.53
C ARG A 98 -4.30 12.13 -16.63
N ARG A 99 -3.68 11.53 -17.64
CA ARG A 99 -4.39 10.95 -18.79
C ARG A 99 -5.19 9.68 -18.47
N HIS A 100 -4.93 9.06 -17.32
CA HIS A 100 -5.69 7.89 -16.86
C HIS A 100 -6.95 8.27 -16.06
N GLY A 101 -7.30 9.56 -15.97
CA GLY A 101 -8.44 10.02 -15.20
C GLY A 101 -8.15 10.13 -13.71
N ASP A 102 -9.20 10.25 -12.90
CA ASP A 102 -9.09 10.27 -11.44
C ASP A 102 -9.03 8.83 -10.90
N PRO A 103 -8.12 8.53 -9.95
CA PRO A 103 -7.93 7.17 -9.42
C PRO A 103 -9.14 6.71 -8.61
N GLU A 104 -9.52 5.44 -8.74
CA GLU A 104 -10.50 4.83 -7.85
C GLU A 104 -9.79 4.27 -6.61
N TRP A 105 -10.07 4.86 -5.45
CA TRP A 105 -9.48 4.44 -4.19
C TRP A 105 -10.24 3.25 -3.60
N THR A 106 -9.54 2.15 -3.33
CA THR A 106 -10.07 1.00 -2.58
C THR A 106 -9.22 0.72 -1.36
N TRP A 107 -9.87 0.51 -0.20
CA TRP A 107 -9.21 0.15 1.05
C TRP A 107 -10.15 -0.68 1.93
N THR A 108 -9.57 -1.49 2.82
CA THR A 108 -10.32 -2.19 3.87
C THR A 108 -9.83 -1.78 5.26
N SER A 109 -10.75 -1.70 6.22
CA SER A 109 -10.46 -1.38 7.63
C SER A 109 -11.27 -2.22 8.59
N GLU A 110 -10.74 -2.42 9.80
CA GLU A 110 -11.45 -3.09 10.91
C GLU A 110 -12.52 -2.20 11.58
N ALA A 111 -12.52 -0.89 11.30
CA ALA A 111 -13.46 0.08 11.88
C ALA A 111 -14.66 0.37 10.95
N GLU A 112 -15.85 0.48 11.54
CA GLU A 112 -17.15 0.53 10.83
C GLU A 112 -17.52 1.90 10.20
N THR A 113 -16.90 3.01 10.61
CA THR A 113 -17.26 4.37 10.12
C THR A 113 -16.04 5.28 9.98
N TYR A 114 -15.95 6.03 8.87
CA TYR A 114 -14.83 6.94 8.57
C TYR A 114 -15.32 8.31 8.09
N LEU A 115 -14.63 9.39 8.47
CA LEU A 115 -14.71 10.66 7.77
C LEU A 115 -13.64 10.65 6.67
N THR A 116 -14.09 10.55 5.42
CA THR A 116 -13.24 10.70 4.23
C THR A 116 -13.45 12.07 3.61
N GLY A 117 -12.35 12.74 3.30
CA GLY A 117 -12.34 13.99 2.54
C GLY A 117 -11.38 13.89 1.36
N ILE A 118 -11.81 14.27 0.16
CA ILE A 118 -10.92 14.35 -1.00
C ILE A 118 -10.39 15.77 -1.09
N LEU A 119 -9.09 15.96 -0.86
CA LEU A 119 -8.40 17.22 -1.12
C LEU A 119 -7.73 17.12 -2.50
N ARG A 120 -8.28 17.83 -3.49
CA ARG A 120 -7.66 17.95 -4.81
C ARG A 120 -6.55 19.01 -4.79
N LEU A 121 -5.35 18.64 -4.36
CA LEU A 121 -4.16 19.48 -4.51
C LEU A 121 -3.61 19.37 -5.94
N ILE A 122 -3.97 20.33 -6.81
CA ILE A 122 -3.39 20.43 -8.15
C ILE A 122 -1.96 20.98 -8.03
N ILE A 123 -0.97 20.11 -7.80
CA ILE A 123 0.43 20.49 -8.02
C ILE A 123 0.76 20.25 -9.50
N ILE A 124 1.05 21.35 -10.22
CA ILE A 124 1.35 21.35 -11.66
C ILE A 124 2.84 21.01 -11.85
N LEU A 125 3.17 19.72 -11.86
CA LEU A 125 4.16 19.23 -12.81
C LEU A 125 3.34 18.75 -14.00
N LYS A 126 3.51 19.36 -15.18
CA LYS A 126 2.59 19.40 -16.35
C LYS A 126 1.91 18.08 -16.81
N LEU A 127 2.24 16.91 -16.26
CA LEU A 127 1.74 15.59 -16.67
C LEU A 127 1.16 14.73 -15.52
N TRP A 128 1.39 15.08 -14.25
CA TRP A 128 1.08 14.23 -13.09
C TRP A 128 0.11 14.93 -12.12
N LYS A 129 -0.74 14.17 -11.43
CA LYS A 129 -1.71 14.69 -10.46
C LYS A 129 -1.53 13.95 -9.13
N ILE A 130 -1.69 14.72 -8.05
CA ILE A 130 -1.78 14.20 -6.69
C ILE A 130 -3.26 14.28 -6.32
N ASP A 131 -3.88 13.12 -6.15
CA ASP A 131 -5.18 13.04 -5.49
C ASP A 131 -4.92 12.71 -4.01
N SER A 132 -5.41 13.54 -3.09
CA SER A 132 -5.19 13.34 -1.66
C SER A 132 -6.47 12.91 -0.99
N MET A 133 -6.47 11.73 -0.38
CA MET A 133 -7.53 11.27 0.51
C MET A 133 -7.14 11.52 1.96
N VAL A 134 -8.00 12.23 2.68
CA VAL A 134 -7.87 12.49 4.11
C VAL A 134 -8.73 11.48 4.87
N ILE A 135 -8.13 10.81 5.83
CA ILE A 135 -8.82 9.88 6.74
C ILE A 135 -8.54 10.34 8.18
N SER A 136 -9.60 10.50 8.97
CA SER A 136 -9.52 10.85 10.39
C SER A 136 -10.54 10.05 11.19
N GLN A 137 -10.12 9.51 12.34
CA GLN A 137 -11.00 8.87 13.32
C GLN A 137 -10.53 9.10 14.75
N ASP A 138 -11.48 9.01 15.68
CA ASP A 138 -11.24 9.12 17.13
C ASP A 138 -10.76 7.80 17.76
N ARG A 139 -10.73 6.70 16.99
CA ARG A 139 -10.27 5.37 17.43
C ARG A 139 -9.09 4.92 16.57
N ALA A 140 -8.31 3.98 17.09
CA ALA A 140 -7.27 3.34 16.30
C ALA A 140 -7.90 2.42 15.26
N PHE A 141 -7.36 2.41 14.05
CA PHE A 141 -7.82 1.53 12.98
C PHE A 141 -6.66 1.14 12.05
N MET A 142 -6.77 -0.04 11.44
CA MET A 142 -5.83 -0.53 10.45
C MET A 142 -6.39 -0.29 9.05
N LEU A 143 -5.56 0.23 8.15
CA LEU A 143 -5.85 0.37 6.72
C LEU A 143 -5.04 -0.65 5.91
N ILE A 144 -5.74 -1.41 5.06
CA ILE A 144 -5.12 -2.23 4.03
C ILE A 144 -5.36 -1.53 2.69
N LEU A 145 -4.26 -1.09 2.04
CA LEU A 145 -4.32 -0.47 0.72
C LEU A 145 -4.48 -1.58 -0.33
N THR A 146 -5.69 -1.78 -0.83
CA THR A 146 -6.00 -2.86 -1.80
C THR A 146 -5.69 -2.48 -3.24
N GLY A 147 -5.49 -1.18 -3.50
CA GLY A 147 -4.98 -0.68 -4.78
C GLY A 147 -5.73 0.55 -5.27
N ILE A 148 -5.19 1.10 -6.35
CA ILE A 148 -5.81 2.14 -7.17
C ILE A 148 -6.10 1.52 -8.52
N GLY A 149 -7.37 1.56 -8.94
CA GLY A 149 -7.83 1.23 -10.29
C GLY A 149 -7.80 2.46 -11.19
#